data_AF-A0A7X4E8S5-F1
#
_entry.id   AF-A0A7X4E8S5-F1
#
_cell.length_a   1.000
_cell.length_b   1.000
_cell.length_c   1.000
_cell.angle_alpha   90.00
_cell.angle_beta   90.00
_cell.angle_gamma   90.00
#
_symmetry.space_group_name_H-M   'P 1'
#
loop_
_entity.id
_entity.type
_entity.pdbx_description
1 polymer ?
#
loop_
_entity_poly.entity_id
_entity_poly.type
_entity_poly.pdbx_seq_one_letter_code
_entity_poly.pdbx_strand_id
1 'polypeptide(L)'
;MGRDSDFSMFRYVIPANHVMRDDRPTGTHEFIPIEPHDTFPNTQEEIYLMFGLVTASHDEMPLSVECFLETPKSNANQIPLARDQVIMNMGDQTGYFIITQPESGWTSGLHRCGLYVGSELSAYTHSDEIRFRIIPETS
;
A
#
# COMPACT_ATOMS: atom_id res chain seq x y z
N MET A 1 8.37 23.85 -18.13
CA MET A 1 7.39 22.77 -17.91
C MET A 1 7.30 22.51 -16.42
N GLY A 2 6.14 22.73 -15.80
CA GLY A 2 5.94 22.56 -14.36
C GLY A 2 5.91 21.08 -13.95
N ARG A 3 6.39 20.78 -12.75
CA ARG A 3 6.31 19.45 -12.11
C ARG A 3 4.86 19.18 -11.75
N ASP A 4 4.18 18.30 -12.47
CA ASP A 4 2.92 17.68 -12.03
C ASP A 4 3.19 16.61 -10.95
N SER A 5 4.01 16.93 -9.94
CA SER A 5 4.45 15.98 -8.89
C SER A 5 3.88 16.28 -7.50
N ASP A 6 2.97 17.26 -7.38
CA ASP A 6 2.55 17.77 -6.07
C ASP A 6 1.21 17.20 -5.57
N PHE A 7 0.57 16.28 -6.30
CA PHE A 7 -0.69 15.67 -5.86
C PHE A 7 -0.62 14.14 -5.87
N SER A 8 -0.49 13.57 -4.67
CA SER A 8 -0.76 12.14 -4.45
C SER A 8 -2.24 11.88 -4.75
N MET A 9 -2.51 10.82 -5.53
CA MET A 9 -3.87 10.32 -5.75
C MET A 9 -4.43 9.68 -4.48
N PHE A 10 -3.54 9.24 -3.58
CA PHE A 10 -3.90 8.67 -2.30
C PHE A 10 -4.12 9.80 -1.30
N ARG A 11 -5.35 9.92 -0.80
CA ARG A 11 -5.69 10.85 0.29
C ARG A 11 -5.10 10.38 1.63
N TYR A 12 -5.12 9.07 1.86
CA TYR A 12 -4.52 8.41 3.00
C TYR A 12 -4.20 6.96 2.65
N VAL A 13 -3.20 6.41 3.33
CA VAL A 13 -2.90 4.98 3.35
C VAL A 13 -2.61 4.59 4.80
N ILE A 14 -3.29 3.57 5.29
CA ILE A 14 -3.29 3.16 6.69
C ILE A 14 -2.89 1.67 6.73
N PRO A 15 -1.70 1.35 7.28
CA PRO A 15 -1.33 -0.03 7.51
C PRO A 15 -2.15 -0.61 8.67
N ALA A 16 -2.55 -1.87 8.55
CA ALA A 16 -3.38 -2.56 9.52
C ALA A 16 -3.15 -4.08 9.48
N ASN A 17 -3.55 -4.77 10.54
CA ASN A 17 -3.52 -6.24 10.59
C ASN A 17 -4.52 -6.86 9.63
N HIS A 18 -5.71 -6.26 9.54
CA HIS A 18 -6.80 -6.73 8.71
C HIS A 18 -7.65 -5.56 8.22
N VAL A 19 -8.48 -5.83 7.23
CA VAL A 19 -9.53 -4.91 6.77
C VAL A 19 -10.88 -5.62 6.84
N MET A 20 -11.86 -4.94 7.41
CA MET A 20 -13.26 -5.36 7.39
C MET A 20 -14.00 -4.56 6.32
N ARG A 21 -14.82 -5.23 5.52
CA ARG A 21 -15.74 -4.58 4.60
C ARG A 21 -17.05 -4.28 5.31
N ASP A 22 -17.50 -3.03 5.27
CA ASP A 22 -18.84 -2.68 5.72
C ASP A 22 -19.85 -3.04 4.62
N ASP A 23 -20.54 -4.17 4.79
CA ASP A 23 -21.53 -4.69 3.84
C ASP A 23 -22.93 -4.06 4.01
N ARG A 24 -23.01 -2.88 4.63
CA ARG A 24 -24.29 -2.17 4.76
C ARG A 24 -24.86 -1.82 3.39
N PRO A 25 -26.20 -1.87 3.23
CA PRO A 25 -26.88 -1.64 1.95
C PRO A 25 -26.95 -0.16 1.54
N THR A 26 -25.99 0.67 1.95
CA THR A 26 -25.92 2.11 1.66
C THR A 26 -25.29 2.44 0.31
N GLY A 27 -24.83 1.42 -0.45
CA GLY A 27 -24.36 1.57 -1.83
C GLY A 27 -22.89 1.96 -2.01
N THR A 28 -22.19 2.34 -0.93
CA THR A 28 -20.74 2.56 -0.89
C THR A 28 -20.12 1.54 0.06
N HIS A 29 -19.37 0.58 -0.48
CA HIS A 29 -18.60 -0.35 0.36
C HIS A 29 -17.46 0.42 1.01
N GLU A 30 -17.53 0.62 2.32
CA GLU A 30 -16.42 1.20 3.08
C GLU A 30 -15.52 0.08 3.60
N PHE A 31 -14.22 0.31 3.54
CA PHE A 31 -13.21 -0.55 4.15
C PHE A 31 -12.77 0.05 5.47
N ILE A 32 -12.81 -0.75 6.54
CA ILE A 32 -12.47 -0.34 7.90
C ILE A 32 -11.18 -1.05 8.30
N PRO A 33 -10.11 -0.33 8.66
CA PRO A 33 -8.86 -0.95 9.10
C PRO A 33 -9.06 -1.48 10.53
N ILE A 34 -8.71 -2.74 10.76
CA ILE A 34 -8.76 -3.38 12.08
C ILE A 34 -7.36 -3.36 12.66
N GLU A 35 -7.22 -2.78 13.85
CA GLU A 35 -5.95 -2.54 14.53
C GLU A 35 -4.95 -1.77 13.63
N PRO A 36 -5.24 -0.51 13.26
CA PRO A 36 -4.31 0.28 12.45
C PRO A 36 -3.05 0.60 13.24
N HIS A 37 -1.89 0.26 12.69
CA HIS A 37 -0.58 0.58 13.24
C HIS A 37 0.51 0.41 12.19
N ASP A 38 1.70 0.93 12.47
CA ASP A 38 2.83 0.93 11.54
C ASP A 38 3.93 -0.06 11.92
N THR A 39 3.75 -0.87 12.96
CA THR A 39 4.79 -1.76 13.51
C THR A 39 4.27 -3.18 13.72
N PHE A 40 4.75 -4.13 12.92
CA PHE A 40 4.28 -5.52 12.89
C PHE A 40 5.35 -6.49 13.37
N PRO A 41 4.97 -7.64 13.95
CA PRO A 41 5.92 -8.72 14.25
C PRO A 41 6.43 -9.37 12.96
N ASN A 42 7.62 -9.96 13.00
CA ASN A 42 8.18 -10.70 11.86
C ASN A 42 7.40 -11.98 11.51
N THR A 43 6.48 -12.41 12.38
CA THR A 43 5.53 -13.50 12.17
C THR A 43 4.23 -13.06 11.49
N GLN A 44 4.04 -11.76 11.23
CA GLN A 44 2.85 -11.25 10.54
C GLN A 44 2.76 -11.87 9.12
N GLU A 45 1.68 -12.60 8.83
CA GLU A 45 1.50 -13.25 7.52
C GLU A 45 1.12 -12.25 6.43
N GLU A 46 0.24 -11.30 6.76
CA GLU A 46 -0.27 -10.30 5.83
C GLU A 46 -0.34 -8.93 6.51
N ILE A 47 0.07 -7.89 5.79
CA ILE A 47 -0.12 -6.50 6.19
C ILE A 47 -1.05 -5.84 5.19
N TYR A 48 -2.14 -5.26 5.67
CA TYR A 48 -3.12 -4.61 4.81
C TYR A 48 -2.81 -3.12 4.72
N LEU A 49 -2.73 -2.57 3.51
CA LEU A 49 -2.57 -1.14 3.27
C LEU A 49 -3.90 -0.58 2.77
N MET A 50 -4.77 -0.17 3.69
CA MET A 50 -6.07 0.40 3.35
C MET A 50 -5.90 1.85 2.90
N PHE A 51 -6.49 2.21 1.77
CA PHE A 51 -6.34 3.53 1.20
C PHE A 51 -7.67 4.18 0.82
N GLY A 52 -7.65 5.51 0.77
CA GLY A 52 -8.67 6.33 0.14
C GLY A 52 -8.06 7.21 -0.94
N LEU A 53 -8.78 7.43 -2.02
CA LEU A 53 -8.37 8.28 -3.14
C LEU A 53 -8.91 9.70 -2.95
N VAL A 54 -8.19 10.69 -3.48
CA VAL A 54 -8.62 12.11 -3.45
C VAL A 54 -9.90 12.32 -4.25
N THR A 55 -10.05 11.61 -5.36
CA THR A 55 -11.24 11.61 -6.21
C THR A 55 -11.64 10.18 -6.55
N ALA A 56 -12.92 9.96 -6.84
CA ALA A 56 -13.35 8.68 -7.41
C ALA A 56 -12.61 8.39 -8.71
N SER A 57 -12.32 7.11 -8.96
CA SER A 57 -11.92 6.65 -10.28
C SER A 57 -13.02 6.96 -11.29
N HIS A 58 -12.65 7.67 -12.35
CA HIS A 58 -13.55 7.99 -13.46
C HIS A 58 -13.59 6.87 -14.50
N ASP A 59 -12.53 6.06 -14.55
CA ASP A 59 -12.34 4.88 -15.40
C ASP A 59 -11.72 3.74 -14.56
N GLU A 60 -11.61 2.56 -15.15
CA GLU A 60 -10.88 1.44 -14.55
C GLU A 60 -9.39 1.80 -14.40
N MET A 61 -8.89 1.83 -13.17
CA MET A 61 -7.55 2.37 -12.85
C MET A 61 -6.72 1.36 -12.05
N PRO A 62 -5.66 0.78 -12.63
CA PRO A 62 -4.75 -0.08 -11.88
C PRO A 62 -3.93 0.75 -10.88
N LEU A 63 -3.86 0.26 -9.65
CA LEU A 63 -3.00 0.75 -8.59
C LEU A 63 -2.08 -0.37 -8.16
N SER A 64 -0.82 -0.04 -7.89
CA SER A 64 0.20 -1.02 -7.52
C SER A 64 1.01 -0.55 -6.32
N VAL A 65 1.52 -1.50 -5.55
CA VAL A 65 2.44 -1.26 -4.45
C VAL A 65 3.65 -2.16 -4.57
N GLU A 66 4.83 -1.61 -4.30
CA GLU A 66 6.07 -2.39 -4.15
C GLU A 66 6.79 -1.99 -2.86
N CYS A 67 7.04 -2.97 -2.00
CA CYS A 67 7.66 -2.79 -0.70
C CYS A 67 9.10 -3.29 -0.69
N PHE A 68 9.97 -2.50 -0.07
CA PHE A 68 11.40 -2.73 0.02
C PHE A 68 11.86 -2.58 1.46
N LEU A 69 12.87 -3.35 1.89
CA LEU A 69 13.61 -3.02 3.10
C LEU A 69 14.33 -1.69 2.87
N GLU A 70 14.07 -0.71 3.73
CA GLU A 70 14.69 0.60 3.64
C GLU A 70 16.16 0.50 4.03
N THR A 71 17.03 0.85 3.08
CA THR A 71 18.48 0.89 3.30
C THR A 71 19.01 2.30 3.04
N PRO A 72 20.12 2.71 3.67
CA PRO A 72 20.69 4.05 3.48
C PRO A 72 21.05 4.38 2.02
N LYS A 73 21.24 3.34 1.18
CA LYS A 73 21.44 3.48 -0.26
C LYS A 73 20.21 2.95 -0.97
N SER A 74 19.27 3.86 -1.28
CA SER A 74 18.22 3.59 -2.25
C SER A 74 18.88 3.19 -3.57
N ASN A 75 18.86 1.88 -3.87
CA ASN A 75 19.43 1.34 -5.08
C ASN A 75 18.29 1.14 -6.09
N ALA A 76 18.41 1.73 -7.28
CA ALA A 76 17.42 1.58 -8.35
C ALA A 76 17.20 0.12 -8.81
N ASN A 77 18.08 -0.82 -8.41
CA ASN A 77 18.02 -2.24 -8.75
C ASN A 77 17.61 -3.14 -7.57
N GLN A 78 17.03 -2.58 -6.50
CA GLN A 78 16.54 -3.40 -5.40
C GLN A 78 15.33 -4.23 -5.89
N ILE A 79 15.33 -5.54 -5.59
CA ILE A 79 14.18 -6.40 -5.86
C ILE A 79 13.15 -6.14 -4.75
N PRO A 80 11.86 -5.91 -5.08
CA PRO A 80 10.82 -5.75 -4.07
C PRO A 80 10.67 -7.03 -3.24
N LEU A 81 10.51 -6.87 -1.94
CA LEU A 81 10.27 -7.98 -1.02
C LEU A 81 8.83 -8.48 -1.14
N ALA A 82 7.90 -7.57 -1.34
CA ALA A 82 6.49 -7.84 -1.50
C ALA A 82 5.87 -6.81 -2.45
N ARG A 83 4.81 -7.20 -3.14
CA ARG A 83 4.08 -6.37 -4.09
C ARG A 83 2.65 -6.85 -4.21
N ASP A 84 1.77 -5.94 -4.57
CA ASP A 84 0.38 -6.23 -4.86
C ASP A 84 -0.17 -5.25 -5.90
N GLN A 85 -1.27 -5.63 -6.54
CA GLN A 85 -1.95 -4.81 -7.54
C GLN A 85 -3.46 -4.96 -7.38
N VAL A 86 -4.16 -3.83 -7.41
CA VAL A 86 -5.62 -3.76 -7.42
C VAL A 86 -6.09 -2.94 -8.60
N ILE A 87 -7.30 -3.24 -9.06
CA ILE A 87 -7.96 -2.50 -10.12
C ILE A 87 -9.15 -1.77 -9.50
N MET A 88 -9.13 -0.44 -9.55
CA MET A 88 -10.24 0.40 -9.10
C MET A 88 -11.28 0.50 -10.22
N ASN A 89 -12.55 0.26 -9.90
CA ASN A 89 -13.65 0.42 -10.86
C ASN A 89 -14.21 1.84 -10.82
N MET A 90 -15.02 2.21 -11.81
CA MET A 90 -15.68 3.51 -11.83
C MET A 90 -16.49 3.77 -10.55
N GLY A 91 -16.22 4.91 -9.90
CA GLY A 91 -16.89 5.31 -8.67
C GLY A 91 -16.22 4.83 -7.38
N ASP A 92 -15.26 3.91 -7.45
CA ASP A 92 -14.52 3.48 -6.26
C ASP A 92 -13.65 4.63 -5.73
N GLN A 93 -13.63 4.76 -4.40
CA GLN A 93 -12.83 5.77 -3.71
C GLN A 93 -11.93 5.18 -2.62
N THR A 94 -12.14 3.91 -2.26
CA THR A 94 -11.40 3.25 -1.20
C THR A 94 -11.08 1.83 -1.63
N GLY A 95 -9.94 1.32 -1.17
CA GLY A 95 -9.49 -0.04 -1.43
C GLY A 95 -8.40 -0.42 -0.43
N TYR A 96 -7.78 -1.57 -0.64
CA TYR A 96 -6.62 -1.97 0.13
C TYR A 96 -5.71 -2.86 -0.69
N PHE A 97 -4.41 -2.82 -0.38
CA PHE A 97 -3.45 -3.83 -0.83
C PHE A 97 -3.22 -4.88 0.25
N ILE A 98 -2.86 -6.09 -0.15
CA ILE A 98 -2.41 -7.16 0.75
C ILE A 98 -0.91 -7.38 0.52
N ILE A 99 -0.11 -7.04 1.52
CA ILE A 99 1.33 -7.29 1.52
C ILE A 99 1.58 -8.62 2.23
N THR A 100 1.67 -9.70 1.46
CA THR A 100 1.97 -11.03 1.97
C THR A 100 3.44 -11.16 2.36
N GLN A 101 3.70 -11.90 3.44
CA GLN A 101 5.05 -12.25 3.88
C GLN A 101 5.85 -12.90 2.74
N PRO A 102 7.10 -12.47 2.49
CA PRO A 102 7.98 -13.12 1.52
C PRO A 102 8.29 -14.56 1.95
N GLU A 103 8.62 -15.46 1.02
CA GLU A 103 9.01 -16.85 1.34
C GLU A 103 10.19 -16.95 2.31
N SER A 104 11.09 -15.96 2.30
CA SER A 104 12.21 -15.86 3.24
C SER A 104 11.81 -15.41 4.66
N GLY A 105 10.53 -15.12 4.88
CA GLY A 105 10.03 -14.41 6.04
C GLY A 105 10.31 -12.90 5.98
N TRP A 106 9.76 -12.18 6.96
CA TRP A 106 10.04 -10.76 7.12
C TRP A 106 11.44 -10.54 7.69
N THR A 107 12.20 -9.66 7.06
CA THR A 107 13.43 -9.11 7.65
C THR A 107 13.05 -8.01 8.64
N SER A 108 13.61 -7.97 9.85
CA SER A 108 13.32 -6.88 10.77
C SER A 108 13.93 -5.55 10.29
N GLY A 109 13.18 -4.46 10.43
CA GLY A 109 13.61 -3.14 9.97
C GLY A 109 12.47 -2.28 9.46
N LEU A 110 12.83 -1.09 8.98
CA LEU A 110 11.88 -0.18 8.33
C LEU A 110 11.70 -0.61 6.87
N HIS A 111 10.45 -0.75 6.46
CA HIS A 111 10.06 -1.08 5.10
C HIS A 111 9.41 0.14 4.49
N ARG A 112 9.72 0.39 3.22
CA ARG A 112 9.20 1.50 2.43
C ARG A 112 8.49 0.93 1.23
N CYS A 113 7.24 1.33 1.05
CA CYS A 113 6.42 0.91 -0.06
C CYS A 113 6.13 2.09 -0.97
N GLY A 114 6.52 1.98 -2.23
CA GLY A 114 6.12 2.95 -3.27
C GLY A 114 4.73 2.61 -3.78
N LEU A 115 3.91 3.63 -3.97
CA LEU A 115 2.54 3.52 -4.48
C LEU A 115 2.47 4.12 -5.88
N TYR A 116 1.87 3.38 -6.80
CA TYR A 116 1.86 3.71 -8.22
C TYR A 116 0.45 3.72 -8.78
N VAL A 117 0.20 4.64 -9.72
CA VAL A 117 -1.07 4.81 -10.43
C VAL A 117 -0.81 4.57 -11.92
N GLY A 118 -1.53 3.62 -12.50
CA GLY A 118 -1.37 3.22 -13.90
C GLY A 118 -0.73 1.84 -14.07
N SER A 119 -0.54 1.45 -15.33
CA SER A 119 -0.14 0.09 -15.71
C SER A 119 1.35 -0.20 -15.59
N GLU A 120 2.18 0.84 -15.47
CA GLU A 120 3.64 0.73 -15.44
C GLU A 120 4.18 1.20 -14.09
N LEU A 121 5.25 0.57 -13.62
CA LEU A 121 5.99 1.02 -12.43
C LEU A 121 7.16 1.89 -12.86
N SER A 122 7.06 3.19 -12.60
CA SER A 122 8.05 4.17 -13.03
C SER A 122 8.04 5.39 -12.12
N ALA A 123 9.04 6.26 -12.26
CA ALA A 123 9.05 7.55 -11.59
C ALA A 123 7.88 8.48 -12.01
N TYR A 124 7.25 8.22 -13.16
CA TYR A 124 6.11 9.03 -13.66
C TYR A 124 4.77 8.54 -13.14
N THR A 125 4.68 7.26 -12.79
CA THR A 125 3.47 6.64 -12.23
C THR A 125 3.52 6.56 -10.70
N HIS A 126 4.69 6.80 -10.11
CA HIS A 126 4.85 6.92 -8.66
C HIS A 126 4.03 8.10 -8.13
N SER A 127 3.13 7.81 -7.20
CA SER A 127 2.20 8.79 -6.63
C SER A 127 2.53 9.13 -5.18
N ASP A 128 2.92 8.15 -4.37
CA ASP A 128 3.17 8.35 -2.94
C ASP A 128 4.06 7.24 -2.35
N GLU A 129 4.46 7.37 -1.09
CA GLU A 129 5.12 6.30 -0.34
C GLU A 129 4.57 6.14 1.08
N ILE A 130 4.59 4.91 1.59
CA ILE A 130 4.30 4.62 2.99
C ILE A 130 5.42 3.80 3.62
N ARG A 131 5.53 3.86 4.94
CA ARG A 131 6.46 3.05 5.71
C ARG A 131 5.74 2.24 6.78
N PHE A 132 6.25 1.05 7.05
CA PHE A 132 5.94 0.26 8.23
C PHE A 132 7.22 -0.40 8.74
N ARG A 133 7.23 -0.81 10.00
CA ARG A 133 8.36 -1.44 10.67
C ARG A 133 8.02 -2.89 10.96
N ILE A 134 8.97 -3.77 10.67
CA ILE A 134 8.96 -5.13 11.18
C ILE A 134 9.88 -5.20 12.39
N ILE A 135 9.40 -5.75 13.49
CA ILE A 135 10.20 -6.05 14.69
C ILE A 135 10.30 -7.56 14.90
N PRO A 136 11.37 -8.07 15.52
CA PRO A 136 11.38 -9.45 16.01
C PRO A 136 10.24 -9.65 17.00
N GLU A 137 9.57 -10.80 16.93
CA GLU A 137 8.67 -11.21 18.01
C GLU A 137 9.45 -11.27 19.32
N THR A 138 9.02 -10.49 20.31
CA THR A 138 9.53 -10.62 21.68
C THR A 138 8.93 -11.87 22.29
N SER A 139 9.75 -12.92 22.40
CA SER A 139 9.46 -14.11 23.21
C SER A 139 9.27 -13.79 24.70
#